data_AF-A0A661KZ31-F1
#
_entry.id   AF-A0A661KZ31-F1
#
_cell.length_a   1.000
_cell.length_b   1.000
_cell.length_c   1.000
_cell.angle_alpha   90.00
_cell.angle_beta   90.00
_cell.angle_gamma   90.00
#
_symmetry.space_group_name_H-M   'P 1'
#
loop_
_entity.id
_entity.type
_entity.pdbx_description
1 polymer ?
#
loop_
_entity_poly.entity_id
_entity_poly.type
_entity_poly.pdbx_seq_one_letter_code
_entity_poly.pdbx_strand_id
1 'polypeptide(L)'
;MRLDELVHGPVYVDTNILYMYLRVDPSYLPLIKTFLNRIVYGEIEAFVSIPVLDELFYRLLLARIKEATGRNPIDVLRENQAETVAAHSDMISGPLRKLVLLPHINLVGVDAVDFDKMVENIQKYSLLPRDALHVAIAQRLGLSKIASDDRDFDRVEGIERHWVINPPQV
;
A
#
# COMPACT_ATOMS: atom_id res chain seq x y z
N MET A 1 13.86 -3.43 -8.57
CA MET A 1 15.03 -2.75 -7.96
C MET A 1 14.78 -2.42 -6.49
N ARG A 2 15.76 -1.90 -5.73
CA ARG A 2 15.46 -1.37 -4.38
C ARG A 2 14.64 -0.08 -4.48
N LEU A 3 13.84 0.24 -3.48
CA LEU A 3 12.88 1.36 -3.54
C LEU A 3 13.55 2.73 -3.68
N ASP A 4 14.70 2.94 -3.03
CA ASP A 4 15.50 4.17 -3.14
C ASP A 4 16.33 4.24 -4.43
N GLU A 5 16.31 3.22 -5.28
CA GLU A 5 16.88 3.27 -6.64
C GLU A 5 15.86 3.80 -7.65
N LEU A 6 14.57 3.84 -7.31
CA LEU A 6 13.55 4.48 -8.15
C LEU A 6 13.73 5.99 -8.11
N VAL A 7 14.32 6.56 -9.16
CA VAL A 7 14.61 8.00 -9.24
C VAL A 7 13.54 8.81 -9.95
N HIS A 8 12.78 8.22 -10.88
CA HIS A 8 11.76 8.96 -11.61
C HIS A 8 10.62 8.09 -12.19
N GLY A 9 9.58 8.79 -12.63
CA GLY A 9 8.46 8.23 -13.39
C GLY A 9 7.28 7.79 -12.53
N PRO A 10 6.22 7.25 -13.16
CA PRO A 10 5.01 6.90 -12.45
C PRO A 10 5.16 5.55 -11.74
N VAL A 11 4.61 5.44 -10.54
CA VAL A 11 4.67 4.21 -9.72
C VAL A 11 3.37 3.99 -8.97
N TYR A 12 2.87 2.76 -8.97
CA TYR A 12 1.78 2.36 -8.09
C TYR A 12 2.32 2.03 -6.71
N VAL A 13 1.74 2.59 -5.65
CA VAL A 13 2.21 2.39 -4.28
C VAL A 13 1.30 1.43 -3.54
N ASP A 14 1.89 0.32 -3.09
CA ASP A 14 1.20 -0.70 -2.32
C ASP A 14 1.05 -0.33 -0.83
N THR A 15 0.10 -0.96 -0.16
CA THR A 15 -0.24 -0.73 1.26
C THR A 15 0.96 -0.90 2.17
N ASN A 16 1.80 -1.91 1.92
CA ASN A 16 2.90 -2.25 2.82
C ASN A 16 3.94 -1.11 2.92
N ILE A 17 4.21 -0.36 1.85
CA ILE A 17 5.15 0.76 1.87
C ILE A 17 4.67 1.87 2.79
N LEU A 18 3.39 2.25 2.67
CA LEU A 18 2.79 3.29 3.51
C LEU A 18 2.64 2.82 4.96
N TYR A 19 2.27 1.54 5.16
CA TYR A 19 2.20 0.95 6.49
C TYR A 19 3.58 0.97 7.17
N MET A 20 4.65 0.61 6.44
CA MET A 20 6.02 0.67 6.94
C MET A 20 6.43 2.09 7.31
N TYR A 21 6.15 3.08 6.46
CA TYR A 21 6.43 4.49 6.79
C TYR A 21 5.75 4.95 8.10
N LEU A 22 4.50 4.56 8.32
CA LEU A 22 3.71 5.00 9.47
C LEU A 22 3.98 4.19 10.75
N ARG A 23 4.57 3.00 10.65
CA ARG A 23 4.62 2.03 11.76
C ARG A 23 5.99 1.40 12.03
N VAL A 24 7.01 1.53 11.17
CA VAL A 24 8.21 0.67 11.24
C VAL A 24 9.45 1.33 11.83
N ASP A 25 10.19 0.45 12.51
CA ASP A 25 11.61 0.38 12.80
C ASP A 25 12.48 1.49 12.17
N PRO A 26 13.20 2.28 13.00
CA PRO A 26 14.09 3.35 12.56
C PRO A 26 15.09 2.98 11.46
N SER A 27 15.43 1.70 11.30
CA SER A 27 16.43 1.22 10.35
C SER A 27 16.03 1.40 8.87
N TYR A 28 14.74 1.30 8.52
CA TYR A 28 14.28 1.43 7.12
C TYR A 28 13.60 2.76 6.78
N LEU A 29 13.35 3.61 7.79
CA LEU A 29 12.78 4.93 7.59
C LEU A 29 13.57 5.83 6.63
N PRO A 30 14.92 5.86 6.65
CA PRO A 30 15.68 6.70 5.71
C PRO A 30 15.40 6.36 4.25
N LEU A 31 15.30 5.07 3.93
CA LEU A 31 15.04 4.57 2.57
C LEU A 31 13.64 4.99 2.09
N ILE A 32 12.61 4.78 2.91
CA ILE A 32 11.24 5.17 2.56
C ILE A 32 11.09 6.70 2.51
N LYS A 33 11.77 7.45 3.38
CA LYS A 33 11.79 8.91 3.35
C LYS A 33 12.42 9.45 2.07
N THR A 34 13.50 8.84 1.58
CA THR A 34 14.08 9.20 0.28
C THR A 34 13.03 9.06 -0.80
N PHE A 35 12.36 7.91 -0.89
CA PHE A 35 11.28 7.68 -1.86
C PHE A 35 10.14 8.71 -1.76
N LEU A 36 9.63 8.98 -0.55
CA LEU A 36 8.57 9.97 -0.35
C LEU A 36 9.00 11.39 -0.68
N ASN A 37 10.25 11.76 -0.40
CA ASN A 37 10.78 13.08 -0.79
C ASN A 37 10.83 13.23 -2.31
N ARG A 38 11.25 12.19 -3.04
CA ARG A 38 11.24 12.21 -4.52
C ARG A 38 9.83 12.42 -5.09
N ILE A 39 8.82 11.84 -4.45
CA ILE A 39 7.42 12.11 -4.78
C ILE A 39 7.10 13.59 -4.52
N VAL A 40 7.34 14.09 -3.31
CA VAL A 40 7.02 15.48 -2.94
C VAL A 40 7.71 16.52 -3.83
N TYR A 41 8.93 16.23 -4.30
CA TYR A 41 9.68 17.11 -5.21
C TYR A 41 9.32 16.95 -6.70
N GLY A 42 8.40 16.04 -7.04
CA GLY A 42 7.92 15.84 -8.42
C GLY A 42 8.84 15.02 -9.32
N GLU A 43 9.80 14.31 -8.73
CA GLU A 43 10.66 13.37 -9.46
C GLU A 43 9.88 12.08 -9.78
N ILE A 44 9.00 11.65 -8.86
CA ILE A 44 8.15 10.46 -8.97
C ILE A 44 6.68 10.88 -8.91
N GLU A 45 5.88 10.36 -9.84
CA GLU A 45 4.42 10.46 -9.78
C GLU A 45 3.85 9.20 -9.12
N ALA A 46 3.35 9.32 -7.89
CA ALA A 46 2.82 8.19 -7.15
C ALA A 46 1.32 8.02 -7.39
N PHE A 47 0.88 6.78 -7.56
CA PHE A 47 -0.53 6.41 -7.68
C PHE A 47 -0.91 5.54 -6.49
N VAL A 48 -1.89 5.99 -5.71
CA VAL A 48 -2.41 5.30 -4.53
C VAL A 48 -3.89 5.04 -4.76
N SER A 49 -4.33 3.79 -4.64
CA SER A 49 -5.73 3.45 -4.88
C SER A 49 -6.58 3.48 -3.60
N ILE A 50 -7.90 3.59 -3.75
CA ILE A 50 -8.83 3.44 -2.61
C ILE A 50 -8.67 2.09 -1.89
N PRO A 51 -8.51 0.93 -2.56
CA PRO A 51 -8.18 -0.34 -1.90
C PRO A 51 -6.92 -0.30 -1.03
N VAL A 52 -5.87 0.42 -1.46
CA VAL A 52 -4.65 0.62 -0.66
C VAL A 52 -4.97 1.38 0.63
N LEU A 53 -5.79 2.43 0.56
CA LEU A 53 -6.19 3.21 1.75
C LEU A 53 -7.12 2.43 2.68
N ASP A 54 -8.07 1.66 2.14
CA ASP A 54 -8.94 0.75 2.90
C ASP A 54 -8.09 -0.23 3.71
N GLU A 55 -7.14 -0.89 3.04
CA GLU A 55 -6.25 -1.85 3.68
C GLU A 55 -5.36 -1.20 4.73
N LEU A 56 -4.77 -0.05 4.40
CA LEU A 56 -3.91 0.69 5.30
C LEU A 56 -4.66 1.11 6.56
N PHE A 57 -5.88 1.65 6.40
CA PHE A 57 -6.72 2.03 7.53
C PHE A 57 -7.01 0.83 8.43
N TYR A 58 -7.43 -0.29 7.85
CA TYR A 58 -7.76 -1.50 8.60
C TYR A 58 -6.54 -2.06 9.34
N ARG A 59 -5.38 -2.17 8.67
CA ARG A 59 -4.13 -2.62 9.31
C ARG A 59 -3.71 -1.71 10.46
N LEU A 60 -3.80 -0.39 10.29
CA LEU A 60 -3.50 0.58 11.35
C LEU A 60 -4.47 0.44 12.53
N LEU A 61 -5.77 0.27 12.26
CA LEU A 61 -6.79 0.06 13.27
C LEU A 61 -6.49 -1.20 14.12
N LEU A 62 -6.27 -2.34 13.47
CA LEU A 62 -5.93 -3.59 14.16
C LEU A 62 -4.68 -3.44 15.03
N ALA A 63 -3.66 -2.75 14.50
CA ALA A 63 -2.42 -2.54 15.22
C ALA A 63 -2.63 -1.65 16.47
N ARG A 64 -3.42 -0.57 16.36
CA ARG A 64 -3.74 0.29 17.52
C ARG A 64 -4.56 -0.43 18.58
N ILE A 65 -5.55 -1.23 18.17
CA ILE A 65 -6.38 -2.00 19.11
C ILE A 65 -5.49 -2.97 19.89
N LYS A 66 -4.60 -3.68 19.20
CA LYS A 66 -3.65 -4.60 19.84
C LYS A 66 -2.74 -3.86 20.84
N GLU A 67 -2.25 -2.67 20.49
CA GLU A 67 -1.42 -1.84 21.37
C GLU A 67 -2.19 -1.34 22.60
N ALA A 68 -3.43 -0.91 22.43
CA ALA A 68 -4.25 -0.34 23.50
C ALA A 68 -4.79 -1.40 24.47
N THR A 69 -5.09 -2.60 23.97
CA THR A 69 -5.79 -3.64 24.75
C THR A 69 -4.89 -4.82 25.12
N GLY A 70 -3.79 -5.05 24.40
CA GLY A 70 -2.98 -6.27 24.49
C GLY A 70 -3.67 -7.53 23.97
N ARG A 71 -4.91 -7.43 23.45
CA ARG A 71 -5.74 -8.55 23.00
C ARG A 71 -5.67 -8.75 21.50
N ASN A 72 -6.21 -9.86 21.02
CA ASN A 72 -6.45 -10.05 19.59
C ASN A 72 -7.44 -8.97 19.10
N PRO A 73 -7.06 -8.14 18.12
CA PRO A 73 -7.89 -7.01 17.71
C PRO A 73 -9.18 -7.42 17.00
N ILE A 74 -9.23 -8.58 16.37
CA ILE A 74 -10.44 -9.10 15.72
C ILE A 74 -11.48 -9.47 16.77
N ASP A 75 -11.06 -10.08 17.88
CA ASP A 75 -11.97 -10.44 18.96
C ASP A 75 -12.54 -9.19 19.65
N VAL A 76 -11.72 -8.16 19.88
CA VAL A 76 -12.18 -6.87 20.42
C VAL A 76 -13.20 -6.21 19.48
N LEU A 77 -12.95 -6.22 18.16
CA LEU A 77 -13.90 -5.69 17.18
C LEU A 77 -15.22 -6.47 17.16
N ARG A 78 -15.18 -7.80 17.35
CA ARG A 78 -16.41 -8.62 17.44
C ARG A 78 -17.23 -8.31 18.68
N GLU A 79 -16.58 -7.99 19.79
CA GLU A 79 -17.24 -7.65 21.05
C GLU A 79 -17.93 -6.29 21.00
N ASN A 80 -17.23 -5.26 20.47
CA ASN A 80 -17.76 -3.90 20.45
C ASN A 80 -17.19 -3.07 19.29
N GLN A 81 -17.63 -3.39 18.06
CA GLN A 81 -17.10 -2.78 16.84
C GLN A 81 -17.24 -1.26 16.82
N ALA A 82 -18.44 -0.73 17.10
CA ALA A 82 -18.73 0.68 16.93
C ALA A 82 -17.90 1.56 17.88
N GLU A 83 -17.85 1.21 19.16
CA GLU A 83 -17.07 1.95 20.16
C GLU A 83 -15.56 1.83 19.89
N THR A 84 -15.08 0.62 19.56
CA THR A 84 -13.66 0.38 19.27
C THR A 84 -13.20 1.17 18.05
N VAL A 85 -14.00 1.20 16.97
CA VAL A 85 -13.67 1.98 15.77
C VAL A 85 -13.65 3.46 16.09
N ALA A 86 -14.67 3.99 16.77
CA ALA A 86 -14.75 5.40 17.14
C ALA A 86 -13.58 5.84 18.04
N ALA A 87 -13.13 4.98 18.97
CA ALA A 87 -12.02 5.27 19.86
C ALA A 87 -10.66 5.40 19.14
N HIS A 88 -10.52 4.85 17.93
CA HIS A 88 -9.24 4.79 17.22
C HIS A 88 -9.22 5.50 15.85
N SER A 89 -10.38 5.74 15.24
CA SER A 89 -10.49 6.24 13.85
C SER A 89 -9.85 7.60 13.62
N ASP A 90 -9.98 8.53 14.57
CA ASP A 90 -9.54 9.92 14.39
C ASP A 90 -8.03 10.04 14.30
N MET A 91 -7.32 9.25 15.14
CA MET A 91 -5.86 9.18 15.13
C MET A 91 -5.29 8.60 13.83
N ILE A 92 -6.10 7.88 13.06
CA ILE A 92 -5.71 7.26 11.78
C ILE A 92 -6.11 8.18 10.62
N SER A 93 -7.33 8.70 10.65
CA SER A 93 -7.93 9.51 9.57
C SER A 93 -7.13 10.77 9.28
N GLY A 94 -6.65 11.47 10.32
CA GLY A 94 -5.87 12.70 10.15
C GLY A 94 -4.58 12.48 9.33
N PRO A 95 -3.68 11.58 9.76
CA PRO A 95 -2.49 11.22 9.00
C PRO A 95 -2.76 10.74 7.57
N LEU A 96 -3.77 9.89 7.35
CA LEU A 96 -4.09 9.39 6.00
C LEU A 96 -4.58 10.49 5.07
N ARG A 97 -5.42 11.42 5.56
CA ARG A 97 -5.86 12.59 4.78
C ARG A 97 -4.69 13.49 4.40
N LYS A 98 -3.72 13.69 5.30
CA LYS A 98 -2.51 14.46 4.99
C LYS A 98 -1.64 13.75 3.96
N LEU A 99 -1.52 12.42 4.04
CA LEU A 99 -0.74 11.61 3.12
C LEU A 99 -1.26 11.75 1.69
N VAL A 100 -2.57 11.59 1.46
CA VAL A 100 -3.15 11.69 0.11
C VAL A 100 -3.17 13.11 -0.46
N LEU A 101 -2.94 14.13 0.38
CA LEU A 101 -2.81 15.53 -0.02
C LEU A 101 -1.36 15.94 -0.32
N LEU A 102 -0.40 15.02 -0.18
CA LEU A 102 0.98 15.32 -0.57
C LEU A 102 1.06 15.59 -2.08
N PRO A 103 1.93 16.53 -2.51
CA PRO A 103 2.19 16.77 -3.93
C PRO A 103 2.55 15.47 -4.66
N HIS A 104 2.12 15.35 -5.92
CA HIS A 104 2.45 14.23 -6.81
C HIS A 104 1.95 12.85 -6.33
N ILE A 105 1.01 12.83 -5.39
CA ILE A 105 0.19 11.65 -5.09
C ILE A 105 -1.14 11.76 -5.81
N ASN A 106 -1.40 10.79 -6.69
CA ASN A 106 -2.60 10.66 -7.48
C ASN A 106 -3.49 9.60 -6.83
N LEU A 107 -4.62 10.03 -6.26
CA LEU A 107 -5.62 9.13 -5.69
C LEU A 107 -6.49 8.54 -6.80
N VAL A 108 -6.55 7.21 -6.90
CA VAL A 108 -7.29 6.51 -7.95
C VAL A 108 -8.36 5.56 -7.40
N GLY A 109 -9.48 5.47 -8.10
CA GLY A 109 -10.58 4.55 -7.78
C GLY A 109 -10.44 3.18 -8.42
N VAL A 110 -11.40 2.31 -8.10
CA VAL A 110 -11.61 1.02 -8.78
C VAL A 110 -12.72 1.21 -9.82
N ASP A 111 -12.49 0.72 -11.03
CA ASP A 111 -13.47 0.72 -12.10
C ASP A 111 -13.99 -0.70 -12.36
N ALA A 112 -15.19 -0.84 -12.93
CA ALA A 112 -15.78 -2.15 -13.20
C ALA A 112 -14.89 -3.03 -14.11
N VAL A 113 -14.14 -2.39 -15.02
CA VAL A 113 -13.19 -3.06 -15.92
C VAL A 113 -12.01 -3.70 -15.18
N ASP A 114 -11.73 -3.29 -13.94
CA ASP A 114 -10.65 -3.87 -13.13
C ASP A 114 -10.98 -5.30 -12.70
N PHE A 115 -12.26 -5.70 -12.66
CA PHE A 115 -12.69 -7.01 -12.20
C PHE A 115 -12.18 -8.15 -13.08
N ASP A 116 -12.39 -8.06 -14.41
CA ASP A 116 -11.95 -9.10 -15.33
C ASP A 116 -10.43 -9.26 -15.29
N LYS A 117 -9.72 -8.13 -15.25
CA LYS A 117 -8.25 -8.11 -15.15
C LYS A 117 -7.76 -8.66 -13.81
N MET A 118 -8.45 -8.37 -12.71
CA MET A 118 -8.17 -8.95 -11.40
C MET A 118 -8.30 -10.48 -11.44
N VAL A 119 -9.38 -11.02 -12.02
CA VAL A 119 -9.58 -12.48 -12.15
C VAL A 119 -8.47 -13.12 -13.00
N GLU A 120 -8.11 -12.50 -14.13
CA GLU A 120 -6.99 -12.94 -14.95
C GLU A 120 -5.67 -12.96 -14.16
N ASN A 121 -5.38 -11.91 -13.38
CA ASN A 121 -4.17 -11.82 -12.57
C ASN A 121 -4.13 -12.88 -11.46
N ILE A 122 -5.28 -13.18 -10.82
CA ILE A 122 -5.40 -14.28 -9.84
C ILE A 122 -5.02 -15.61 -10.52
N GLN A 123 -5.62 -15.90 -11.67
CA GLN A 123 -5.42 -17.17 -12.36
C GLN A 123 -4.01 -17.31 -12.95
N LYS A 124 -3.48 -16.26 -13.56
CA LYS A 124 -2.17 -16.26 -14.24
C LYS A 124 -1.00 -16.26 -13.25
N TYR A 125 -1.09 -15.47 -12.19
CA TYR A 125 0.05 -15.22 -11.29
C TYR A 125 -0.13 -15.80 -9.88
N SER A 126 -1.27 -16.45 -9.61
CA SER A 126 -1.62 -17.00 -8.30
C SER A 126 -1.55 -15.94 -7.18
N LEU A 127 -1.96 -14.72 -7.50
CA LEU A 127 -2.01 -13.62 -6.53
C LEU A 127 -3.23 -13.76 -5.63
N LEU A 128 -3.12 -13.29 -4.39
CA LEU A 128 -4.29 -13.08 -3.55
C LEU A 128 -5.21 -12.04 -4.22
N PRO A 129 -6.54 -12.10 -4.02
CA PRO A 129 -7.48 -11.22 -4.71
C PRO A 129 -7.18 -9.73 -4.55
N ARG A 130 -6.71 -9.29 -3.37
CA ARG A 130 -6.38 -7.89 -3.10
C ARG A 130 -5.16 -7.43 -3.91
N ASP A 131 -4.12 -8.25 -3.96
CA ASP A 131 -2.90 -7.97 -4.74
C ASP A 131 -3.18 -8.02 -6.24
N ALA A 132 -4.02 -8.95 -6.68
CA ALA A 132 -4.47 -9.01 -8.07
C ALA A 132 -5.28 -7.77 -8.48
N LEU A 133 -6.06 -7.19 -7.56
CA LEU A 133 -6.78 -5.94 -7.79
C LEU A 133 -5.81 -4.75 -7.89
N HIS A 134 -4.78 -4.70 -7.04
CA HIS A 134 -3.72 -3.69 -7.14
C HIS A 134 -3.03 -3.75 -8.51
N VAL A 135 -2.71 -4.95 -8.98
CA VAL A 135 -2.11 -5.17 -10.31
C VAL A 135 -3.08 -4.78 -11.43
N ALA A 136 -4.37 -5.11 -11.32
CA ALA A 136 -5.37 -4.74 -12.31
C ALA A 136 -5.48 -3.21 -12.48
N ILE A 137 -5.53 -2.47 -11.37
CA ILE A 137 -5.55 -1.00 -11.38
C ILE A 137 -4.26 -0.46 -11.99
N ALA A 138 -3.10 -0.98 -11.59
CA ALA A 138 -1.81 -0.57 -12.15
C ALA A 138 -1.77 -0.78 -13.68
N GLN A 139 -2.22 -1.93 -14.17
CA GLN A 139 -2.29 -2.26 -15.60
C GLN A 139 -3.24 -1.33 -16.36
N ARG A 140 -4.42 -1.02 -15.80
CA ARG A 140 -5.37 -0.07 -16.41
C ARG A 140 -4.77 1.33 -16.55
N LEU A 141 -3.99 1.76 -15.57
CA LEU A 141 -3.29 3.04 -15.57
C LEU A 141 -2.01 3.02 -16.43
N GLY A 142 -1.65 1.89 -17.04
CA GLY A 142 -0.44 1.74 -17.84
C GLY A 142 0.86 1.79 -17.02
N LEU A 143 0.78 1.48 -15.72
CA LEU A 143 1.92 1.52 -14.82
C LEU A 143 2.70 0.20 -14.88
N SER A 144 4.01 0.32 -15.12
CA SER A 144 4.94 -0.82 -15.14
C SER A 144 5.76 -0.93 -13.85
N LYS A 145 5.53 -0.07 -12.85
CA LYS A 145 6.28 -0.05 -11.60
C LYS A 145 5.35 -0.13 -10.40
N ILE A 146 5.67 -1.01 -9.45
CA ILE A 146 5.00 -1.11 -8.16
C ILE A 146 6.03 -0.92 -7.03
N ALA A 147 5.77 0.03 -6.13
CA ALA A 147 6.47 0.12 -4.85
C ALA A 147 5.79 -0.82 -3.87
N SER A 148 6.44 -1.95 -3.56
CA SER A 148 5.94 -2.95 -2.62
C SER A 148 7.07 -3.82 -2.10
N ASP A 149 6.97 -4.22 -0.83
CA ASP A 149 7.85 -5.20 -0.23
C ASP A 149 7.34 -6.66 -0.38
N ASP A 150 6.25 -6.88 -1.11
CA ASP A 150 5.69 -8.21 -1.37
C ASP A 150 6.32 -8.85 -2.63
N ARG A 151 7.00 -9.99 -2.46
CA ARG A 151 7.66 -10.72 -3.55
C ARG A 151 6.69 -11.28 -4.58
N ASP A 152 5.40 -11.40 -4.25
CA ASP A 152 4.42 -11.97 -5.15
C ASP A 152 4.27 -11.15 -6.45
N PHE A 153 4.53 -9.84 -6.43
CA PHE A 153 4.53 -9.02 -7.64
C PHE A 153 5.71 -9.29 -8.59
N ASP A 154 6.79 -9.96 -8.14
CA ASP A 154 7.90 -10.36 -9.02
C ASP A 154 7.44 -11.39 -10.06
N ARG A 155 6.31 -12.08 -9.84
CA ARG A 155 5.73 -13.04 -10.79
C ARG A 155 4.96 -12.36 -11.92
N VAL A 156 4.66 -11.06 -11.81
CA VAL A 156 3.77 -10.36 -12.73
C VAL A 156 4.55 -9.83 -13.94
N GLU A 157 4.25 -10.39 -15.11
CA GLU A 157 4.86 -9.96 -16.36
C GLU A 157 4.57 -8.48 -16.65
N GLY A 158 5.61 -7.72 -17.02
CA GLY A 158 5.51 -6.30 -17.35
C GLY A 158 5.49 -5.36 -16.13
N ILE A 159 5.59 -5.89 -14.91
CA ILE A 159 5.71 -5.10 -13.68
C ILE A 159 7.12 -5.26 -13.10
N GLU A 160 7.73 -4.12 -12.78
CA GLU A 160 8.94 -4.02 -11.98
C GLU A 160 8.57 -3.66 -10.53
N ARG A 161 8.95 -4.53 -9.59
CA ARG A 161 8.79 -4.25 -8.16
C ARG A 161 9.98 -3.48 -7.59
N HIS A 162 9.66 -2.45 -6.81
CA HIS A 162 10.58 -1.64 -6.04
C HIS A 162 10.44 -1.95 -4.53
N TRP A 163 11.43 -2.64 -3.96
CA TRP A 163 11.35 -3.30 -2.64
C TRP A 163 12.15 -2.60 -1.54
N VAL A 164 11.85 -2.89 -0.27
CA VAL A 164 12.52 -2.27 0.89
C VAL A 164 13.45 -3.26 1.60
N ILE A 165 12.90 -4.41 2.01
CA ILE A 165 13.59 -5.45 2.79
C ILE A 165 13.73 -6.73 1.97
N ASN A 166 12.73 -7.05 1.14
CA ASN A 166 12.61 -8.35 0.51
C ASN A 166 13.02 -8.31 -0.98
N PRO A 167 14.30 -8.57 -1.35
CA PRO A 167 14.73 -8.63 -2.74
C PRO A 167 14.07 -9.80 -3.50
N PRO A 168 14.04 -9.78 -4.85
CA PRO A 168 13.55 -10.90 -5.66
C PRO A 168 14.32 -12.19 -5.36
N GLN A 169 13.64 -13.33 -5.46
CA GLN A 169 14.31 -14.62 -5.41
C GLN A 169 14.97 -14.90 -6.76
N VAL A 170 16.24 -15.29 -6.73
CA VAL A 170 17.03 -15.70 -7.90
C VAL A 170 16.54 -17.05 -8.41
#